data_AF-A0A4Y2KH47-F1
#
_entry.id   AF-A0A4Y2KH47-F1
#
_cell.length_a   1.000
_cell.length_b   1.000
_cell.length_c   1.000
_cell.angle_alpha   90.00
_cell.angle_beta   90.00
_cell.angle_gamma   90.00
#
_symmetry.space_group_name_H-M   'P 1'
#
loop_
_entity.id
_entity.type
_entity.pdbx_description
1 polymer ?
#
loop_
_entity_poly.entity_id
_entity_poly.type
_entity_poly.pdbx_seq_one_letter_code
_entity_poly.pdbx_strand_id
1 'polypeptide(L)'
;MRRIVYKKQEAHYKWLIEQKCGAGFELFCQQLVANIAFDLPYKIAAGKIRKQTVLQSVKTSNGQFTNAIEETIQTIVFPTNDSTQETHVQRKKHETVNTYFSTILDKQFTKQEITYAISTMKKKKAPGIDGISIEIIKELHDMNPDLLHYTYNKCLEL
;
A
#
# COMPACT_ATOMS: atom_id res chain seq x y z
N MET A 1 -36.50 32.33 28.29
CA MET A 1 -35.25 33.12 28.46
C MET A 1 -33.97 32.27 28.44
N ARG A 2 -33.76 31.30 29.35
CA ARG A 2 -32.48 30.54 29.46
C ARG A 2 -32.01 29.84 28.18
N ARG A 3 -32.91 29.21 27.42
CA ARG A 3 -32.58 28.53 26.14
C ARG A 3 -32.06 29.48 25.05
N ILE A 4 -32.58 30.70 25.00
CA ILE A 4 -32.17 31.72 24.02
C ILE A 4 -30.76 32.21 24.34
N VAL A 5 -30.49 32.47 25.63
CA VAL A 5 -29.15 32.86 26.10
C VAL A 5 -28.13 31.75 25.82
N TYR A 6 -28.47 30.49 26.12
CA TYR A 6 -27.62 29.35 25.82
C TYR A 6 -27.30 29.23 24.33
N LYS A 7 -28.31 29.30 23.46
CA LYS A 7 -28.10 29.20 22.00
C LYS A 7 -27.24 30.33 21.44
N LYS A 8 -27.38 31.54 21.99
CA LYS A 8 -26.51 32.68 21.65
C LYS A 8 -25.05 32.43 22.03
N GLN A 9 -24.80 31.91 23.23
CA GLN A 9 -23.44 31.60 23.70
C GLN A 9 -22.83 30.41 22.94
N GLU A 10 -23.63 29.40 22.62
CA GLU A 10 -23.22 28.25 21.80
C GLU A 10 -22.76 28.69 20.40
N ALA A 11 -23.54 29.57 19.74
CA ALA A 11 -23.18 30.11 18.44
C ALA A 11 -21.90 30.97 18.50
N HIS A 12 -21.77 31.81 19.53
CA HIS A 12 -20.59 32.62 19.75
C HIS A 12 -19.33 31.76 19.99
N TYR A 13 -19.46 30.69 20.76
CA TYR A 13 -18.36 29.76 21.02
C TYR A 13 -17.95 28.97 19.77
N LYS A 14 -18.91 28.50 18.98
CA LYS A 14 -18.63 27.85 17.68
C LYS A 14 -17.90 28.80 16.73
N TRP A 15 -18.37 30.03 16.62
CA TRP A 15 -17.70 31.06 15.84
C TRP A 15 -16.27 31.33 16.31
N LEU A 16 -16.05 31.41 17.63
CA LEU A 16 -14.71 31.54 18.22
C LEU A 16 -13.78 30.37 17.85
N ILE A 17 -14.28 29.14 17.88
CA ILE A 17 -13.51 27.95 17.48
C ILE A 17 -13.15 28.04 15.99
N GLU A 18 -14.11 28.36 15.13
CA GLU A 18 -13.88 28.50 13.68
C GLU A 18 -12.83 29.57 13.38
N GLN A 19 -12.92 30.73 14.04
CA GLN A 19 -11.94 31.82 13.93
C GLN A 19 -10.54 31.38 14.38
N LYS A 20 -10.43 30.71 15.54
CA LYS A 20 -9.14 30.23 16.05
C LYS A 20 -8.55 29.13 15.18
N CYS A 21 -9.39 28.24 14.64
CA CYS A 21 -8.98 27.19 13.71
C CYS A 21 -8.46 27.80 12.40
N GLY A 22 -9.20 28.76 11.83
CA GLY A 22 -8.79 29.49 10.63
C GLY A 22 -7.45 30.22 10.82
N ALA A 23 -7.31 30.97 11.91
CA ALA A 23 -6.07 31.69 12.22
C ALA A 23 -4.88 30.73 12.45
N GLY A 24 -5.10 29.59 13.11
CA GLY A 24 -4.07 28.57 13.30
C GLY A 24 -3.62 27.93 11.98
N PHE A 25 -4.57 27.66 11.09
CA PHE A 25 -4.30 27.12 9.76
C PHE A 25 -3.57 28.13 8.86
N GLU A 26 -3.93 29.40 8.93
CA GLU A 26 -3.26 30.46 8.19
C GLU A 26 -1.80 30.63 8.64
N LEU A 27 -1.55 30.64 9.95
CA LEU A 27 -0.21 30.75 10.52
C LEU A 27 0.66 29.53 10.15
N PHE A 28 0.07 28.32 10.16
CA PHE A 28 0.73 27.12 9.65
C PHE A 28 1.08 27.25 8.16
N CYS A 29 0.15 27.71 7.32
CA CYS A 29 0.40 27.92 5.89
C CYS A 29 1.52 28.94 5.66
N GLN A 30 1.54 30.05 6.40
CA GLN A 30 2.59 31.08 6.30
C GLN A 30 3.97 30.51 6.67
N GLN A 31 4.08 29.72 7.74
CA GLN A 31 5.32 29.04 8.13
C GLN A 31 5.79 28.01 7.09
N LEU A 32 4.84 27.33 6.44
CA LEU A 32 5.12 26.31 5.44
C LEU A 32 5.56 26.92 4.11
N VAL A 33 4.91 28.00 3.67
CA VAL A 33 5.26 28.75 2.45
C VAL A 33 6.64 29.41 2.59
N ALA A 34 6.98 29.92 3.77
CA ALA A 34 8.29 30.52 4.05
C ALA A 34 9.47 29.54 3.87
N ASN A 35 9.24 28.24 4.08
CA ASN A 35 10.28 27.22 3.94
C ASN A 35 10.19 26.44 2.61
N ILE A 36 8.99 26.19 2.09
CA ILE A 36 8.79 25.34 0.90
C ILE A 36 7.53 25.78 0.12
N ALA A 37 7.60 26.95 -0.50
CA ALA A 37 6.48 27.67 -1.15
C ALA A 37 5.58 26.85 -2.10
N PHE A 38 6.08 25.74 -2.67
CA PHE A 38 5.34 24.95 -3.65
C PHE A 38 5.22 23.46 -3.35
N ASP A 39 5.87 22.93 -2.31
CA ASP A 39 5.88 21.47 -2.09
C ASP A 39 4.54 20.95 -1.58
N LEU A 40 3.88 21.67 -0.66
CA LEU A 40 2.56 21.27 -0.19
C LEU A 40 1.48 21.44 -1.27
N PRO A 41 1.34 22.59 -1.98
CA PRO A 41 0.43 22.71 -3.12
C PRO A 41 0.68 21.64 -4.20
N TYR A 42 1.95 21.35 -4.51
CA TYR A 42 2.31 20.29 -5.45
C TYR A 42 1.88 18.91 -4.96
N LYS A 43 2.15 18.56 -3.69
CA LYS A 43 1.74 17.27 -3.11
C LYS A 43 0.23 17.10 -3.09
N ILE A 44 -0.53 18.17 -2.83
CA ILE A 44 -2.00 18.17 -2.89
C ILE A 44 -2.46 17.91 -4.33
N ALA A 45 -2.00 18.72 -5.30
CA ALA A 45 -2.43 18.64 -6.69
C ALA A 45 -2.03 17.31 -7.35
N ALA A 46 -0.85 16.78 -7.02
CA ALA A 46 -0.36 15.52 -7.55
C ALA A 46 -0.87 14.28 -6.80
N GLY A 47 -1.74 14.44 -5.78
CA GLY A 47 -2.25 13.34 -4.97
C GLY A 47 -1.15 12.60 -4.18
N LYS A 48 -0.03 13.26 -3.89
CA LYS A 48 1.15 12.71 -3.21
C LYS A 48 1.13 12.93 -1.70
N ILE A 49 0.03 13.43 -1.14
CA ILE A 49 -0.16 13.42 0.32
C ILE A 49 -0.36 11.98 0.77
N ARG A 50 0.60 11.48 1.54
CA ARG A 50 0.47 10.19 2.23
C ARG A 50 -0.72 10.28 3.18
N LYS A 51 -1.79 9.54 2.87
CA LYS A 51 -2.88 9.32 3.83
C LYS A 51 -2.30 8.52 4.99
N GLN A 52 -2.46 9.03 6.22
CA GLN A 52 -2.09 8.24 7.39
C GLN A 52 -2.98 7.00 7.43
N THR A 53 -2.36 5.82 7.43
CA THR A 53 -3.10 4.58 7.67
C THR A 53 -3.57 4.60 9.11
N VAL A 54 -4.87 4.84 9.31
CA VAL A 54 -5.49 4.71 10.63
C VAL A 54 -5.83 3.23 10.82
N LEU A 55 -5.07 2.54 11.66
CA LEU A 55 -5.39 1.18 12.08
C LEU A 55 -6.55 1.25 13.09
N GLN A 56 -7.69 0.67 12.73
CA GLN A 56 -8.81 0.50 13.64
C GLN A 56 -8.56 -0.70 14.55
N SER A 57 -9.16 -0.68 15.75
CA SER A 57 -9.10 -1.82 16.66
C SER A 57 -9.73 -3.06 16.02
N VAL A 58 -9.12 -4.21 16.27
CA VAL A 58 -9.55 -5.50 15.70
C VAL A 58 -10.08 -6.37 16.83
N LYS A 59 -11.06 -7.21 16.52
CA LYS A 59 -11.59 -8.19 17.47
C LYS A 59 -10.63 -9.37 17.58
N THR A 60 -10.08 -9.59 18.76
CA THR A 60 -9.22 -10.74 19.10
C THR A 60 -10.01 -12.05 19.13
N SER A 61 -9.31 -13.19 19.16
CA SER A 61 -9.91 -14.53 19.30
C SER A 61 -10.80 -14.67 20.56
N ASN A 62 -10.48 -13.92 21.61
CA ASN A 62 -11.24 -13.86 22.86
C ASN A 62 -12.48 -12.95 22.78
N GLY A 63 -12.75 -12.37 21.61
CA GLY A 63 -13.90 -11.51 21.36
C GLY A 63 -13.78 -10.07 21.88
N GLN A 64 -12.64 -9.71 22.48
CA GLN A 64 -12.33 -8.35 22.94
C GLN A 64 -11.70 -7.53 21.79
N PHE A 65 -11.91 -6.22 21.79
CA PHE A 65 -11.23 -5.33 20.84
C PHE A 65 -9.83 -4.97 21.35
N THR A 66 -8.87 -4.86 20.43
CA THR A 66 -7.52 -4.39 20.75
C THR A 66 -7.55 -2.94 21.23
N ASN A 67 -6.78 -2.64 22.28
CA ASN A 67 -6.75 -1.31 22.88
C ASN A 67 -5.48 -0.53 22.52
N ALA A 68 -4.42 -1.25 22.13
CA ALA A 68 -3.15 -0.66 21.72
C ALA A 68 -2.88 -0.86 20.22
N ILE A 69 -2.12 0.05 19.63
CA ILE A 69 -1.71 -0.04 18.22
C ILE A 69 -0.79 -1.25 18.04
N GLU A 70 0.10 -1.50 18.99
CA GLU A 70 1.04 -2.63 18.99
C GLU A 70 0.29 -3.96 18.98
N GLU A 71 -0.74 -4.09 19.82
CA GLU A 71 -1.61 -5.26 19.90
C GLU A 71 -2.40 -5.47 18.59
N THR A 72 -2.88 -4.37 18.01
CA THR A 72 -3.58 -4.38 16.72
C THR A 72 -2.63 -4.84 15.60
N ILE A 73 -1.39 -4.33 15.57
CA ILE A 73 -0.37 -4.72 14.59
C ILE A 73 -0.01 -6.20 14.76
N GLN A 74 0.23 -6.65 15.99
CA GLN A 74 0.55 -8.06 16.25
C GLN A 74 -0.57 -8.98 15.77
N THR A 75 -1.83 -8.63 16.07
CA THR A 75 -3.00 -9.42 15.66
C THR A 75 -3.16 -9.49 14.13
N ILE A 76 -2.89 -8.40 13.41
CA ILE A 76 -3.05 -8.34 11.94
C ILE A 76 -1.87 -8.96 11.19
N VAL A 77 -0.64 -8.62 11.61
CA VAL A 77 0.60 -8.93 10.86
C VAL A 77 1.18 -10.27 11.25
N PHE A 78 1.00 -10.69 12.51
CA PHE A 78 1.55 -11.92 13.06
C PHE A 78 0.45 -12.75 13.73
N PRO A 79 -0.57 -13.22 12.96
CA PRO A 79 -1.55 -14.13 13.52
C PRO A 79 -0.79 -15.33 14.11
N THR A 80 -1.12 -15.70 15.35
CA THR A 80 -0.47 -16.80 16.05
C THR A 80 -0.61 -18.08 15.21
N ASN A 81 0.51 -18.59 14.69
CA ASN A 81 0.57 -19.84 13.90
C ASN A 81 0.38 -21.09 14.77
N ASP A 82 -0.35 -20.98 15.89
CA ASP A 82 -0.66 -22.13 16.72
C ASP A 82 -1.76 -22.93 16.03
N SER A 83 -1.37 -24.04 15.39
CA SER A 83 -2.27 -24.94 14.65
C SER A 83 -3.42 -25.46 15.50
N THR A 84 -3.27 -25.43 16.83
CA THR A 84 -4.30 -25.85 17.79
C THR A 84 -5.40 -24.81 18.00
N GLN A 85 -5.15 -23.53 17.68
CA GLN A 85 -6.12 -22.43 17.81
C GLN A 85 -6.60 -21.87 16.46
N GLU A 86 -6.18 -22.46 15.35
CA GLU A 86 -6.63 -22.04 14.02
C GLU A 86 -8.15 -22.21 13.85
N THR A 87 -8.80 -21.14 13.38
CA THR A 87 -10.17 -21.20 12.89
C THR A 87 -10.23 -22.06 11.62
N HIS A 88 -11.34 -22.76 11.37
CA HIS A 88 -11.55 -23.56 10.15
C HIS A 88 -11.22 -22.80 8.84
N VAL A 89 -11.49 -21.49 8.78
CA VAL A 89 -11.16 -20.65 7.62
C VAL A 89 -9.64 -20.46 7.45
N GLN A 90 -8.91 -20.30 8.56
CA GLN A 90 -7.45 -20.16 8.54
C GLN A 90 -6.80 -21.47 8.11
N ARG A 91 -7.23 -22.59 8.69
CA ARG A 91 -6.75 -23.93 8.34
C ARG A 91 -6.93 -24.23 6.85
N LYS A 92 -8.12 -23.97 6.29
CA LYS A 92 -8.38 -24.19 4.86
C LYS A 92 -7.48 -23.33 3.96
N LYS A 93 -7.18 -22.08 4.37
CA LYS A 93 -6.24 -21.22 3.64
C LYS A 93 -4.81 -21.75 3.73
N HIS A 94 -4.36 -22.17 4.92
CA HIS A 94 -3.05 -22.78 5.11
C HIS A 94 -2.93 -24.07 4.29
N GLU A 95 -3.93 -24.96 4.32
CA GLU A 95 -3.99 -26.15 3.47
C GLU A 95 -3.90 -25.79 1.99
N THR A 96 -4.63 -24.77 1.53
CA THR A 96 -4.58 -24.32 0.13
C THR A 96 -3.19 -23.81 -0.26
N VAL A 97 -2.56 -22.98 0.59
CA VAL A 97 -1.23 -22.43 0.34
C VAL A 97 -0.15 -23.50 0.41
N ASN A 98 -0.20 -24.39 1.41
CA ASN A 98 0.75 -25.48 1.57
C ASN A 98 0.60 -26.53 0.46
N THR A 99 -0.62 -26.79 0.00
CA THR A 99 -0.88 -27.64 -1.17
C THR A 99 -0.30 -26.97 -2.42
N TYR A 100 -0.52 -25.66 -2.63
CA TYR A 100 0.07 -24.90 -3.73
C TYR A 100 1.61 -25.04 -3.72
N PHE A 101 2.24 -24.79 -2.57
CA PHE A 101 3.70 -24.85 -2.41
C PHE A 101 4.28 -26.25 -2.65
N SER A 102 3.56 -27.31 -2.27
CA SER A 102 4.05 -28.70 -2.37
C SER A 102 3.75 -29.39 -3.70
N THR A 103 2.85 -28.84 -4.52
CA THR A 103 2.34 -29.52 -5.74
C THR A 103 2.67 -28.83 -7.05
N ILE A 104 3.19 -27.60 -7.02
CA ILE A 104 3.30 -26.80 -8.24
C ILE A 104 4.73 -26.80 -8.77
N LEU A 105 4.91 -27.63 -9.80
CA LEU A 105 5.71 -27.23 -10.95
C LEU A 105 4.95 -26.07 -11.59
N ASP A 106 5.42 -24.83 -11.37
CA ASP A 106 4.84 -23.65 -12.00
C ASP A 106 4.73 -23.91 -13.51
N LYS A 107 3.58 -23.54 -14.09
CA LYS A 107 3.34 -23.77 -15.51
C LYS A 107 4.39 -22.99 -16.32
N GLN A 108 4.97 -23.63 -17.33
CA GLN A 108 5.88 -22.96 -18.24
C GLN A 108 5.21 -21.75 -18.89
N PHE A 109 5.93 -20.64 -18.91
CA PHE A 109 5.59 -19.44 -19.66
C PHE A 109 5.56 -19.76 -21.15
N THR A 110 4.57 -19.24 -21.85
CA THR A 110 4.47 -19.32 -23.30
C THR A 110 5.24 -18.18 -23.98
N LYS A 111 5.68 -18.40 -25.22
CA LYS A 111 6.33 -17.34 -26.02
C LYS A 111 5.48 -16.07 -26.15
N GLN A 112 4.15 -16.22 -26.20
CA GLN A 112 3.20 -15.10 -26.28
C GLN A 112 3.18 -14.28 -24.99
N GLU A 113 3.18 -14.92 -23.83
CA GLU A 113 3.23 -14.23 -22.54
C GLU A 113 4.52 -13.42 -22.39
N ILE A 114 5.66 -13.99 -22.77
CA ILE A 114 6.96 -13.30 -22.75
C ILE A 114 6.95 -12.11 -23.72
N THR A 115 6.50 -12.32 -24.95
CA THR A 115 6.42 -11.26 -25.97
C THR A 115 5.50 -10.12 -25.51
N TYR A 116 4.33 -10.46 -24.96
CA TYR A 116 3.39 -9.49 -24.43
C TYR A 116 4.02 -8.72 -23.27
N ALA A 117 4.61 -9.40 -22.29
CA ALA A 117 5.26 -8.78 -21.13
C ALA A 117 6.32 -7.76 -21.59
N ILE A 118 7.24 -8.15 -22.47
CA ILE A 118 8.29 -7.28 -23.00
C ILE A 118 7.70 -6.09 -23.76
N SER A 119 6.67 -6.31 -24.59
CA SER A 119 6.04 -5.24 -25.36
C SER A 119 5.48 -4.12 -24.46
N THR A 120 4.86 -4.50 -23.33
CA THR A 120 4.25 -3.56 -22.37
C THR A 120 5.25 -2.78 -21.52
N MET A 121 6.53 -3.18 -21.51
CA MET A 121 7.56 -2.47 -20.75
C MET A 121 7.82 -1.08 -21.32
N LYS A 122 7.73 -0.05 -20.46
CA LYS A 122 7.98 1.34 -20.84
C LYS A 122 9.48 1.61 -20.94
N LYS A 123 9.94 2.13 -22.09
CA LYS A 123 11.31 2.62 -22.31
C LYS A 123 11.65 3.76 -21.33
N LYS A 124 12.94 4.08 -21.18
CA LYS A 124 13.49 5.15 -20.32
C LYS A 124 13.22 5.00 -18.81
N LYS A 125 12.89 3.80 -18.34
CA LYS A 125 12.97 3.52 -16.90
C LYS A 125 14.44 3.37 -16.49
N ALA A 126 14.73 3.75 -15.25
CA ALA A 126 16.04 3.50 -14.67
C ALA A 126 16.35 1.98 -14.71
N PRO A 127 17.54 1.59 -15.17
CA PRO A 127 17.99 0.20 -15.12
C PRO A 127 18.00 -0.37 -13.69
N GLY A 128 17.95 -1.70 -13.59
CA GLY A 128 18.15 -2.39 -12.32
C GLY A 128 19.60 -2.31 -11.84
N ILE A 129 19.89 -2.99 -10.73
CA ILE A 129 21.28 -3.11 -10.20
C ILE A 129 22.21 -3.85 -11.16
N ASP A 130 21.65 -4.63 -12.08
CA ASP A 130 22.33 -5.32 -13.18
C ASP A 130 22.76 -4.38 -14.32
N GLY A 131 22.29 -3.13 -14.33
CA GLY A 131 22.58 -2.17 -15.39
C GLY A 131 21.86 -2.47 -16.72
N ILE A 132 20.96 -3.45 -16.77
CA ILE A 132 20.25 -3.82 -17.99
C ILE A 132 19.03 -2.91 -18.19
N SER A 133 19.02 -2.14 -19.26
CA SER A 133 17.90 -1.27 -19.60
C SER A 133 16.79 -2.03 -20.33
N ILE A 134 15.58 -1.49 -20.31
CA ILE A 134 14.43 -2.07 -21.03
C ILE A 134 14.66 -2.05 -22.54
N GLU A 135 15.40 -1.08 -23.05
CA GLU A 135 15.81 -1.00 -24.44
C GLU A 135 16.68 -2.20 -24.83
N ILE A 136 17.64 -2.59 -23.97
CA ILE A 136 18.47 -3.78 -24.20
C ILE A 136 17.60 -5.05 -24.20
N ILE A 137 16.67 -5.18 -23.24
CA ILE A 137 15.76 -6.34 -23.19
C ILE A 137 14.89 -6.43 -24.45
N LYS A 138 14.39 -5.29 -24.96
CA LYS A 138 13.58 -5.25 -26.18
C LYS A 138 14.39 -5.65 -27.40
N GLU A 139 15.58 -5.07 -27.58
CA GLU A 139 16.47 -5.41 -28.69
C GLU A 139 16.92 -6.88 -28.63
N LEU A 140 17.20 -7.38 -27.43
CA LEU A 140 17.57 -8.78 -27.21
C LEU A 140 16.44 -9.73 -27.63
N HIS A 141 15.20 -9.40 -27.28
CA HIS A 141 14.02 -10.17 -27.66
C HIS A 141 13.75 -10.10 -29.17
N ASP A 142 13.96 -8.94 -29.79
CA ASP A 142 13.80 -8.77 -31.24
C ASP A 142 14.85 -9.58 -32.01
N MET A 143 16.09 -9.68 -31.50
CA MET A 143 17.15 -10.51 -32.08
C MET A 143 16.93 -12.01 -31.84
N ASN A 144 16.52 -12.40 -30.64
CA ASN A 144 16.28 -13.80 -30.27
C ASN A 144 15.11 -13.94 -29.29
N PRO A 145 13.87 -14.12 -29.80
CA PRO A 145 12.68 -14.25 -28.96
C PRO A 145 12.69 -15.46 -28.02
N ASP A 146 13.52 -16.46 -28.31
CA ASP A 146 13.57 -17.71 -27.57
C ASP A 146 14.48 -17.64 -26.34
N LEU A 147 15.43 -16.71 -26.30
CA LEU A 147 16.42 -16.60 -25.22
C LEU A 147 15.74 -16.34 -23.87
N LEU A 148 14.90 -15.31 -23.78
CA LEU A 148 14.21 -14.95 -22.55
C LEU A 148 13.17 -16.00 -22.17
N HIS A 149 12.45 -16.55 -23.16
CA HIS A 149 11.50 -17.64 -22.93
C HIS A 149 12.18 -18.89 -22.34
N TYR A 150 13.31 -19.30 -22.89
CA TYR A 150 14.08 -20.42 -22.36
C TYR A 150 14.63 -20.12 -20.96
N THR A 151 15.22 -18.95 -20.77
CA THR A 151 15.82 -18.55 -19.50
C THR A 151 14.78 -18.54 -18.38
N TYR A 152 13.62 -17.90 -18.59
CA TYR A 152 12.57 -17.83 -17.57
C TYR A 152 11.99 -19.21 -17.24
N ASN A 153 11.76 -20.06 -18.25
CA ASN A 153 11.28 -21.42 -18.01
C ASN A 153 12.31 -22.29 -17.29
N LYS A 154 13.61 -22.07 -17.52
CA LYS A 154 14.66 -22.74 -16.75
C LYS A 154 14.70 -22.33 -15.29
N CYS A 155 14.33 -21.08 -14.97
CA CYS A 155 14.22 -20.64 -13.58
C CYS A 155 13.07 -21.31 -12.80
N LEU A 156 12.10 -21.94 -13.48
CA LEU A 156 11.04 -22.73 -12.82
C LEU A 156 11.53 -24.11 -12.35
N GLU A 157 12.72 -24.53 -12.78
CA GLU A 157 13.34 -25.81 -12.42
C GLU A 157 14.35 -25.67 -11.26
N LEU A 158 14.64 -24.44 -10.80
CA LEU A 158 15.61 -24.13 -9.75
C LEU A 158 14.97 -24.17 -8.35
#